data_AF-A0A928BB89-F1
#
_entry.id   AF-A0A928BB89-F1
#
_cell.length_a   1.000
_cell.length_b   1.000
_cell.length_c   1.000
_cell.angle_alpha   90.00
_cell.angle_beta   90.00
_cell.angle_gamma   90.00
#
_symmetry.space_group_name_H-M   'P 1'
#
loop_
_entity.id
_entity.type
_entity.pdbx_description
1 polymer ?
#
loop_
_entity_poly.entity_id
_entity_poly.type
_entity_poly.pdbx_seq_one_letter_code
_entity_poly.pdbx_strand_id
1 'polypeptide(L)' 'MKIKKMDNKKVSYEDLLRLILPGEIFDYFDVIKVDVYDKEVHLFVDEKNILPNEFKKGEYQSKG' A
#
# COMPACT_ATOMS: atom_id res chain seq x y z
N MET A 1 37.79 15.69 -17.02
CA MET A 1 37.36 14.68 -16.02
C MET A 1 35.86 14.90 -15.77
N LYS A 2 34.98 14.03 -16.29
CA LYS A 2 33.52 14.18 -16.11
C LYS A 2 33.16 13.51 -14.79
N ILE A 3 32.82 14.30 -13.78
CA ILE A 3 32.38 13.80 -12.47
C ILE A 3 30.95 13.28 -12.68
N LYS A 4 30.79 11.95 -12.63
CA LYS A 4 29.49 11.28 -12.71
C LYS A 4 28.74 11.64 -11.42
N LYS A 5 27.67 12.45 -11.53
CA LYS A 5 26.77 12.71 -10.40
C LYS A 5 26.25 11.34 -9.93
N MET A 6 26.54 11.01 -8.68
CA MET A 6 25.96 9.85 -8.03
C MET A 6 24.51 10.23 -7.73
N ASP A 7 23.57 9.59 -8.41
CA ASP A 7 22.15 9.80 -8.15
C ASP A 7 21.88 9.33 -6.72
N ASN A 8 21.71 10.30 -5.81
CA ASN A 8 21.10 10.05 -4.50
C ASN A 8 19.65 9.64 -4.77
N LYS A 9 19.45 8.37 -5.12
CA LYS A 9 18.14 7.77 -5.34
C LYS A 9 17.40 7.93 -4.01
N LYS A 10 16.45 8.88 -3.98
CA LYS A 10 15.48 9.05 -2.89
C LYS A 10 14.95 7.65 -2.61
N VAL A 11 15.32 7.07 -1.47
CA VAL A 11 14.62 5.88 -0.96
C VAL A 11 13.17 6.30 -0.86
N SER A 12 12.30 5.63 -1.62
CA SER A 12 10.88 5.93 -1.57
C SER A 12 10.37 5.52 -0.19
N TYR A 13 9.69 6.41 0.52
CA TYR A 13 9.09 6.07 1.82
C TYR A 13 8.18 4.85 1.72
N GLU A 14 7.57 4.62 0.54
CA GLU A 14 6.80 3.40 0.27
C GLU A 14 7.63 2.12 0.36
N ASP A 15 8.88 2.12 -0.12
CA ASP A 15 9.74 0.93 -0.07
C ASP A 15 10.05 0.56 1.39
N LEU A 16 10.20 1.58 2.24
CA LEU A 16 10.46 1.43 3.66
C LEU A 16 9.21 0.97 4.40
N LEU A 17 8.04 1.53 4.07
CA LEU A 17 6.74 1.09 4.59
C LEU A 17 6.46 -0.38 4.25
N ARG A 18 6.75 -0.82 3.02
CA ARG A 18 6.62 -2.23 2.60
C ARG A 18 7.57 -3.19 3.30
N LEU A 19 8.67 -2.69 3.86
CA LEU A 19 9.64 -3.50 4.62
C LEU A 19 9.22 -3.70 6.07
N ILE A 20 8.56 -2.71 6.67
CA ILE A 20 8.20 -2.70 8.10
C ILE A 20 6.76 -3.15 8.36
N LEU A 21 5.85 -2.94 7.41
CA LEU A 21 4.45 -3.32 7.54
C LEU A 21 4.19 -4.71 6.97
N PRO A 22 3.19 -5.42 7.51
CA PRO A 22 2.72 -6.68 6.93
C PRO A 22 2.29 -6.50 5.47
N GLY A 23 2.61 -7.47 4.61
CA GLY A 23 2.26 -7.43 3.19
C GLY A 23 0.76 -7.38 2.96
N GLU A 24 -0.01 -7.99 3.86
CA GLU A 24 -1.46 -8.07 3.82
C GLU A 24 -2.12 -6.69 3.82
N ILE A 25 -1.50 -5.69 4.48
CA ILE A 25 -2.00 -4.31 4.44
C ILE A 25 -2.05 -3.80 3.00
N PHE A 26 -1.04 -4.09 2.20
CA PHE A 26 -1.00 -3.68 0.80
C PHE A 26 -1.79 -4.59 -0.12
N ASP A 27 -2.14 -5.81 0.31
CA ASP A 27 -3.01 -6.70 -0.45
C ASP A 27 -4.46 -6.20 -0.41
N TYR A 28 -4.92 -5.70 0.73
CA TYR A 28 -6.31 -5.29 0.96
C TYR A 28 -6.53 -3.78 0.95
N PHE A 29 -5.49 -2.97 1.13
CA PHE A 29 -5.64 -1.52 1.21
C PHE A 29 -4.72 -0.77 0.25
N ASP A 30 -5.18 0.39 -0.21
CA ASP A 30 -4.41 1.37 -0.96
C ASP A 30 -3.99 2.53 -0.06
N VAL A 31 -2.74 2.98 -0.16
CA VAL A 31 -2.23 4.12 0.61
C VAL A 31 -2.70 5.42 -0.03
N ILE A 32 -3.49 6.20 0.70
CA ILE A 32 -4.01 7.50 0.23
C ILE A 32 -3.09 8.64 0.64
N LYS A 33 -2.49 8.55 1.83
CA LYS A 33 -1.67 9.62 2.41
C LYS A 33 -0.68 9.07 3.41
N VAL A 34 0.48 9.72 3.48
CA VAL A 34 1.51 9.49 4.50
C VAL A 34 1.87 10.84 5.12
N ASP A 35 1.64 11.00 6.41
CA ASP A 35 2.12 12.13 7.19
C ASP A 35 3.27 11.67 8.10
N VAL A 36 4.41 12.37 8.03
CA VAL A 36 5.60 12.06 8.82
C VAL A 36 5.74 13.10 9.93
N TYR A 37 5.79 12.63 11.16
CA TYR A 37 6.04 13.42 12.36
C TYR A 37 7.38 13.02 12.98
N ASP A 38 7.82 13.76 14.00
CA ASP A 38 9.15 13.61 14.59
C ASP A 38 9.44 12.19 15.13
N LYS A 39 8.40 11.46 15.57
CA LYS A 39 8.54 10.11 16.15
C LYS A 39 7.52 9.09 15.65
N GLU A 40 6.72 9.45 14.67
CA GLU A 40 5.64 8.61 14.17
C GLU A 40 5.33 8.88 12.70
N VAL A 41 4.76 7.89 12.04
CA VAL A 41 4.26 8.00 10.68
C VAL A 41 2.79 7.63 10.70
N HIS A 42 1.94 8.54 10.23
CA HIS A 42 0.52 8.29 10.10
C HIS A 42 0.25 7.86 8.66
N LEU A 43 -0.19 6.60 8.51
CA LEU A 43 -0.54 6.02 7.23
C LEU A 43 -2.08 6.01 7.09
N PHE A 44 -2.59 6.70 6.08
CA PHE A 44 -4.02 6.71 5.76
C PHE A 44 -4.26 5.77 4.58
N VAL A 45 -5.19 4.85 4.76
CA VAL A 45 -5.45 3.77 3.79
C VAL A 45 -6.93 3.70 3.42
N ASP A 46 -7.22 3.30 2.19
CA ASP A 46 -8.56 2.94 1.71
C ASP A 46 -8.65 1.45 1.47
N GLU A 47 -9.78 0.84 1.78
CA GLU A 47 -9.99 -0.58 1.52
C GLU A 47 -10.24 -0.81 0.03
N LYS A 48 -9.51 -1.75 -0.56
CA LYS A 48 -9.74 -2.16 -1.94
C LYS A 48 -11.07 -2.88 -2.04
N ASN A 49 -11.78 -2.62 -3.13
CA ASN A 49 -13.02 -3.32 -3.45
C ASN A 49 -12.72 -4.73 -4.01
N ILE A 50 -12.11 -5.60 -3.20
CA ILE A 50 -11.79 -6.99 -3.51
C ILE A 50 -12.87 -7.87 -2.89
N LEU A 51 -13.61 -8.59 -3.73
CA LEU A 51 -14.54 -9.61 -3.24
C LEU A 51 -13.74 -10.74 -2.57
N PRO A 52 -14.11 -11.17 -1.37
CA PRO A 52 -13.46 -12.31 -0.75
C PRO A 52 -13.54 -13.53 -1.68
N ASN A 53 -12.48 -14.33 -1.73
CA ASN A 53 -12.39 -15.49 -2.62
C ASN A 53 -13.52 -16.51 -2.41
N GLU A 54 -14.14 -16.51 -1.23
CA GLU A 54 -15.29 -17.34 -0.88
C GLU A 54 -16.56 -16.93 -1.66
N PHE A 55 -16.63 -15.70 -2.15
CA PHE A 55 -17.77 -15.12 -2.87
C PHE A 55 -17.50 -14.99 -4.37
N LYS A 56 -16.94 -16.03 -5.00
CA LYS A 56 -16.81 -16.06 -6.47
C LYS A 56 -18.19 -16.00 -7.12
N LYS A 57 -18.34 -15.09 -8.09
CA LYS A 57 -19.59 -14.83 -8.85
C LYS A 57 -20.31 -16.13 -9.22
N GLY A 58 -21.57 -16.25 -8.78
CA GLY A 58 -22.49 -17.30 -9.25
C GLY A 58 -23.55 -17.75 -8.25
N GLU A 59 -23.24 -17.77 -6.95
CA GLU A 59 -24.11 -18.47 -5.97
C GLU A 59 -25.01 -17.57 -5.12
N TYR A 60 -24.76 -16.26 -5.11
CA TYR A 60 -25.49 -15.29 -4.27
C TYR A 60 -26.45 -14.42 -5.07
N GLN A 61 -27.29 -15.06 -5.91
CA GLN A 61 -28.37 -14.35 -6.59
C GLN A 61 -29.60 -14.28 -5.66
N SER A 62 -30.21 -13.10 -5.60
CA SER A 62 -31.45 -12.86 -4.86
C SER A 62 -32.54 -13.85 -5.32
N LYS A 63 -33.13 -14.59 -4.38
CA LYS A 63 -34.36 -15.36 -4.62
C LYS A 63 -35.52 -14.39 -4.47
N GLY A 64 -35.82 -13.66 -5.54
CA GLY A 64 -37.03 -12.82 -5.60
C GLY A 64 -38.28 -13.60 -5.26
#